data_AF-T1A0Z1-F1
#
_entry.id   AF-T1A0Z1-F1
#
_cell.length_a   1.000
_cell.length_b   1.000
_cell.length_c   1.000
_cell.angle_alpha   90.00
_cell.angle_beta   90.00
_cell.angle_gamma   90.00
#
_symmetry.space_group_name_H-M   'P 1'
#
loop_
_entity.id
_entity.type
_entity.pdbx_description
1 polymer ?
#
loop_
_entity_poly.entity_id
_entity_poly.type
_entity_poly.pdbx_seq_one_letter_code
_entity_poly.pdbx_strand_id
1 'polypeptide(L)'
;MRVPLGVIGIIYESRPNVTSDAGALCIKSGNAVILRGGSESSQSNAVIHRCLAEGLRGAGLPAECIQLVPTTDRAAVGYMLAGMTEYLDVIVPRGGKSLVARVQKEARVPVIGHLEGNCHVYVDRDADVRMAEAIVLNAKMRRTGICGAAETLLIDRACVATHLVPVVRTLLEAGCEVRGDPIVQSADSRVRPASEDDWYTEYLDAIIAARVVDGVEGAIAHIARYGSAHTESIVTENQETADRFSSTGRQRHRAAQRLDTVCRWRGIRHGRRDRHLDRSVPRPRAGRCRAAHQLQIRRPRGGPDQTLGSGSSAASPPRSEKIGARRRARSSCAAAKLRPPAAHTSRYFDAGGRSVPP
;
A
#
# COMPACT_ATOMS: atom_id res chain seq x y z
N MET A 1 19.99 16.09 -2.81
CA MET A 1 19.46 15.90 -4.18
C MET A 1 18.60 14.64 -4.17
N ARG A 2 17.46 14.60 -4.86
CA ARG A 2 16.64 13.38 -5.03
C ARG A 2 16.68 13.01 -6.51
N VAL A 3 16.80 11.72 -6.83
CA VAL A 3 16.82 11.19 -8.19
C VAL A 3 15.75 10.10 -8.32
N PRO A 4 15.16 9.89 -9.52
CA PRO A 4 14.27 8.76 -9.77
C PRO A 4 14.99 7.42 -9.56
N LEU A 5 14.21 6.37 -9.29
CA LEU A 5 14.72 5.00 -9.24
C LEU A 5 15.12 4.52 -10.64
N GLY A 6 14.36 4.91 -11.67
CA GLY A 6 14.56 4.50 -13.06
C GLY A 6 13.27 3.93 -13.65
N VAL A 7 13.26 2.66 -13.98
CA VAL A 7 12.12 1.94 -14.56
C VAL A 7 11.51 0.98 -13.54
N ILE A 8 10.21 1.15 -13.31
CA ILE A 8 9.44 0.34 -12.37
C ILE A 8 8.60 -0.69 -13.14
N GLY A 9 8.78 -1.97 -12.83
CA GLY A 9 7.93 -3.05 -13.31
C GLY A 9 6.77 -3.29 -12.36
N ILE A 10 5.52 -3.12 -12.79
CA ILE A 10 4.35 -3.31 -11.93
C ILE A 10 3.49 -4.43 -12.47
N ILE A 11 3.40 -5.51 -11.68
CA ILE A 11 2.65 -6.72 -12.02
C ILE A 11 1.42 -6.78 -11.13
N TYR A 12 0.23 -6.76 -11.73
CA TYR A 12 -1.03 -6.70 -11.00
C TYR A 12 -2.11 -7.60 -11.62
N GLU A 13 -3.12 -7.93 -10.81
CA GLU A 13 -4.24 -8.81 -11.21
C GLU A 13 -5.40 -8.02 -11.82
N SER A 14 -6.64 -8.47 -11.60
CA SER A 14 -7.89 -7.92 -12.16
C SER A 14 -8.29 -6.58 -11.52
N ARG A 15 -7.40 -5.59 -11.56
CA ARG A 15 -7.56 -4.26 -10.93
C ARG A 15 -7.19 -3.15 -11.92
N PRO A 16 -8.10 -2.78 -12.84
CA PRO A 16 -7.76 -1.85 -13.91
C PRO A 16 -7.40 -0.44 -13.43
N ASN A 17 -7.90 -0.02 -12.26
CA ASN A 17 -7.49 1.24 -11.63
C ASN A 17 -5.99 1.29 -11.30
N VAL A 18 -5.33 0.13 -11.13
CA VAL A 18 -3.87 0.10 -10.92
C VAL A 18 -3.14 0.65 -12.15
N THR A 19 -3.67 0.48 -13.36
CA THR A 19 -3.09 1.07 -14.58
C THR A 19 -3.01 2.60 -14.48
N SER A 20 -4.09 3.26 -14.04
CA SER A 20 -4.11 4.71 -13.86
C SER A 20 -3.25 5.17 -12.70
N ASP A 21 -3.40 4.52 -11.54
CA ASP A 21 -2.75 4.94 -10.30
C ASP A 21 -1.23 4.77 -10.41
N ALA A 22 -0.79 3.61 -10.86
CA ALA A 22 0.62 3.29 -11.03
C ALA A 22 1.28 4.16 -12.10
N GLY A 23 0.60 4.34 -13.25
CA GLY A 23 1.07 5.21 -14.32
C GLY A 23 1.29 6.64 -13.83
N ALA A 24 0.29 7.24 -13.20
CA ALA A 24 0.37 8.62 -12.72
C ALA A 24 1.42 8.81 -11.62
N LEU A 25 1.54 7.89 -10.65
CA LEU A 25 2.51 7.98 -9.57
C LEU A 25 3.96 7.84 -10.05
N CYS A 26 4.22 6.96 -11.03
CA CYS A 26 5.56 6.80 -11.61
C CYS A 26 5.98 8.10 -12.32
N ILE A 27 5.11 8.66 -13.16
CA ILE A 27 5.38 9.95 -13.82
C ILE A 27 5.60 11.07 -12.81
N LYS A 28 4.75 11.16 -11.77
CA LYS A 28 4.88 12.18 -10.73
C LYS A 28 6.21 12.12 -9.97
N SER A 29 6.79 10.92 -9.87
CA SER A 29 8.08 10.68 -9.21
C SER A 29 9.28 10.65 -10.18
N GLY A 30 9.05 10.91 -11.47
CA GLY A 30 10.09 10.93 -12.50
C GLY A 30 10.55 9.55 -12.96
N ASN A 31 9.79 8.49 -12.67
CA ASN A 31 10.08 7.12 -13.07
C ASN A 31 9.28 6.73 -14.33
N ALA A 32 9.90 5.93 -15.20
CA ALA A 32 9.17 5.22 -16.24
C ALA A 32 8.54 3.94 -15.65
N VAL A 33 7.51 3.40 -16.31
CA VAL A 33 6.82 2.21 -15.82
C VAL A 33 6.47 1.23 -16.93
N ILE A 34 6.65 -0.06 -16.63
CA ILE A 34 6.18 -1.18 -17.44
C ILE A 34 5.10 -1.92 -16.66
N LEU A 35 3.87 -1.84 -17.16
CA LEU A 35 2.66 -2.37 -16.55
C LEU A 35 2.31 -3.74 -17.13
N ARG A 36 2.08 -4.71 -16.26
CA ARG A 36 1.54 -6.03 -16.63
C ARG A 36 0.32 -6.33 -15.76
N GLY A 37 -0.87 -6.14 -16.34
CA GLY A 37 -2.14 -6.48 -15.70
C GLY A 37 -2.59 -7.93 -15.90
N GLY A 38 -3.65 -8.32 -15.21
CA GLY A 38 -4.32 -9.62 -15.40
C GLY A 38 -5.06 -9.70 -16.74
N SER A 39 -5.26 -10.92 -17.25
CA SER A 39 -6.00 -11.21 -18.49
C SER A 39 -7.42 -10.64 -18.46
N GLU A 40 -8.09 -10.80 -17.32
CA GLU A 40 -9.49 -10.39 -17.09
C GLU A 40 -9.73 -8.89 -17.24
N SER A 41 -8.68 -8.06 -17.11
CA SER A 41 -8.77 -6.60 -17.21
C SER A 41 -8.03 -6.02 -18.41
N SER A 42 -7.61 -6.85 -19.36
CA SER A 42 -6.79 -6.46 -20.52
C SER A 42 -7.40 -5.31 -21.33
N GLN A 43 -8.69 -5.39 -21.67
CA GLN A 43 -9.39 -4.36 -22.43
C GLN A 43 -9.48 -3.03 -21.68
N SER A 44 -9.85 -3.08 -20.40
CA SER A 44 -9.90 -1.90 -19.53
C SER A 44 -8.53 -1.24 -19.37
N ASN A 45 -7.48 -2.05 -19.17
CA ASN A 45 -6.09 -1.58 -19.07
C ASN A 45 -5.64 -0.89 -20.36
N ALA A 46 -5.99 -1.45 -21.52
CA ALA A 46 -5.67 -0.86 -22.82
C ALA A 46 -6.34 0.51 -23.01
N VAL A 47 -7.63 0.64 -22.66
CA VAL A 47 -8.34 1.92 -22.73
C VAL A 47 -7.70 2.96 -21.80
N ILE A 48 -7.44 2.60 -20.55
CA ILE A 48 -6.80 3.50 -19.58
C ILE A 48 -5.40 3.92 -20.04
N HIS A 49 -4.61 2.98 -20.55
CA HIS A 49 -3.28 3.24 -21.09
C HIS A 49 -3.32 4.25 -22.26
N ARG A 50 -4.29 4.13 -23.18
CA ARG A 50 -4.47 5.12 -24.26
C ARG A 50 -4.74 6.52 -23.73
N CYS A 51 -5.62 6.66 -22.72
CA CYS A 51 -5.90 7.96 -22.10
C CYS A 51 -4.65 8.55 -21.42
N LEU A 52 -3.87 7.72 -20.73
CA LEU A 52 -2.60 8.15 -20.13
C LEU A 52 -1.59 8.61 -21.20
N ALA A 53 -1.46 7.86 -22.30
CA ALA A 53 -0.58 8.20 -23.41
C ALA A 53 -1.00 9.50 -24.13
N GLU A 54 -2.29 9.77 -24.22
CA GLU A 54 -2.80 11.07 -24.70
C GLU A 54 -2.42 12.21 -23.76
N GLY A 55 -2.60 12.04 -22.45
CA GLY A 55 -2.20 13.03 -21.45
C GLY A 55 -0.70 13.31 -21.46
N LEU A 56 0.15 12.28 -21.61
CA LEU A 56 1.60 12.44 -21.74
C LEU A 56 1.97 13.28 -22.97
N ARG A 57 1.37 12.98 -24.13
CA ARG A 57 1.61 13.76 -25.36
C ARG A 57 1.16 15.21 -25.21
N GLY A 58 -0.01 15.46 -24.60
CA GLY A 58 -0.49 16.81 -24.30
C GLY A 58 0.44 17.60 -23.38
N ALA A 59 1.21 16.91 -22.53
CA ALA A 59 2.22 17.49 -21.65
C ALA A 59 3.62 17.58 -22.27
N GLY A 60 3.80 17.16 -23.53
CA GLY A 60 5.13 17.13 -24.19
C GLY A 60 6.07 16.04 -23.67
N LEU A 61 5.53 15.00 -23.03
CA LEU A 61 6.29 13.85 -22.52
C LEU A 61 6.22 12.66 -23.50
N PRO A 62 7.27 11.82 -23.57
CA PRO A 62 7.22 10.57 -24.34
C PRO A 62 6.08 9.67 -23.85
N ALA A 63 5.31 9.10 -24.78
CA ALA A 63 4.22 8.18 -24.43
C ALA A 63 4.76 6.88 -23.81
N GLU A 64 6.00 6.52 -24.16
CA GLU A 64 6.74 5.34 -23.72
C GLU A 64 7.16 5.38 -22.25
N CYS A 65 6.95 6.53 -21.56
CA CYS A 65 7.13 6.60 -20.11
C CYS A 65 6.16 5.69 -19.35
N ILE A 66 5.00 5.35 -19.95
CA ILE A 66 4.06 4.36 -19.43
C ILE A 66 3.84 3.30 -20.51
N GLN A 67 4.33 2.08 -20.28
CA GLN A 67 4.16 0.96 -21.21
C GLN A 67 3.21 -0.09 -20.62
N LEU A 68 2.41 -0.70 -21.49
CA LEU A 68 1.59 -1.86 -21.15
C LEU A 68 2.11 -3.07 -21.92
N VAL A 69 2.40 -4.17 -21.23
CA VAL A 69 2.87 -5.41 -21.86
C VAL A 69 1.79 -5.91 -22.83
N PRO A 70 2.09 -6.08 -24.14
CA PRO A 70 1.09 -6.35 -25.18
C PRO A 70 0.73 -7.84 -25.29
N THR A 71 0.72 -8.56 -24.16
CA THR A 71 0.34 -9.97 -24.12
C THR A 71 -0.27 -10.33 -22.76
N THR A 72 -1.24 -11.25 -22.77
CA THR A 72 -1.85 -11.82 -21.57
C THR A 72 -1.12 -13.08 -21.08
N ASP A 73 -0.12 -13.56 -21.82
CA ASP A 73 0.63 -14.76 -21.46
C ASP A 73 1.28 -14.62 -20.08
N ARG A 74 1.24 -15.70 -19.30
CA ARG A 74 1.89 -15.79 -17.98
C ARG A 74 3.41 -15.89 -18.12
N ALA A 75 3.94 -16.33 -19.27
CA ALA A 75 5.36 -16.35 -19.54
C ALA A 75 6.00 -14.94 -19.49
N ALA A 76 5.24 -13.90 -19.86
CA ALA A 76 5.70 -12.52 -19.79
C ALA A 76 6.07 -12.09 -18.36
N VAL A 77 5.37 -12.61 -17.34
CA VAL A 77 5.71 -12.34 -15.92
C VAL A 77 7.09 -12.92 -15.59
N GLY A 78 7.36 -14.16 -15.99
CA GLY A 78 8.67 -14.78 -15.76
C GLY A 78 9.79 -14.02 -16.48
N TYR A 79 9.53 -13.57 -17.71
CA TYR A 79 10.49 -12.76 -18.47
C TYR A 79 10.76 -11.41 -17.80
N MET A 80 9.74 -10.71 -17.29
CA MET A 80 9.94 -9.48 -16.52
C MET A 80 10.75 -9.72 -15.25
N LEU A 81 10.50 -10.82 -14.53
CA LEU A 81 11.14 -11.10 -13.24
C LEU A 81 12.62 -11.47 -13.37
N ALA A 82 12.98 -12.24 -14.41
CA ALA A 82 14.32 -12.81 -14.55
C ALA A 82 15.09 -12.37 -15.81
N GLY A 83 14.39 -12.00 -16.88
CA GLY A 83 14.99 -11.67 -18.18
C GLY A 83 15.16 -10.18 -18.46
N MET A 84 14.57 -9.30 -17.64
CA MET A 84 14.61 -7.84 -17.83
C MET A 84 15.46 -7.12 -16.78
N THR A 85 16.43 -7.80 -16.16
CA THR A 85 17.27 -7.23 -15.08
C THR A 85 18.08 -6.01 -15.48
N GLU A 86 18.40 -5.87 -16.77
CA GLU A 86 19.12 -4.69 -17.30
C GLU A 86 18.20 -3.49 -17.56
N TYR A 87 16.88 -3.69 -17.51
CA TYR A 87 15.88 -2.68 -17.89
C TYR A 87 14.92 -2.30 -16.76
N LEU A 88 14.78 -3.13 -15.73
CA LEU A 88 13.90 -2.90 -14.59
C LEU A 88 14.75 -2.68 -13.33
N ASP A 89 14.60 -1.53 -12.70
CA ASP A 89 15.31 -1.21 -11.46
C ASP A 89 14.59 -1.74 -10.22
N VAL A 90 13.27 -1.89 -10.31
CA VAL A 90 12.43 -2.37 -9.20
C VAL A 90 11.12 -2.98 -9.68
N ILE A 91 10.65 -4.01 -8.97
CA ILE A 91 9.35 -4.65 -9.24
C ILE A 91 8.37 -4.44 -8.08
N VAL A 92 7.12 -4.14 -8.42
CA VAL A 92 6.02 -3.96 -7.47
C VAL A 92 4.88 -4.94 -7.81
N PRO A 93 4.70 -6.02 -7.04
CA PRO A 93 3.54 -6.89 -7.18
C PRO A 93 2.31 -6.30 -6.51
N ARG A 94 1.15 -6.37 -7.18
CA ARG A 94 -0.16 -5.97 -6.64
C ARG A 94 -1.22 -7.03 -6.96
N GLY A 95 -1.36 -8.01 -6.08
CA GLY A 95 -2.33 -9.10 -6.23
C GLY A 95 -2.41 -9.94 -4.97
N GLY A 96 -2.91 -11.17 -5.11
CA GLY A 96 -2.98 -12.13 -4.01
C GLY A 96 -1.62 -12.63 -3.54
N LYS A 97 -1.62 -13.36 -2.41
CA LYS A 97 -0.42 -13.94 -1.78
C LYS A 97 0.41 -14.77 -2.76
N SER A 98 -0.23 -15.54 -3.63
CA SER A 98 0.45 -16.40 -4.61
C SER A 98 1.28 -15.60 -5.62
N LEU A 99 0.75 -14.47 -6.12
CA LEU A 99 1.49 -13.59 -7.02
C LEU A 99 2.66 -12.93 -6.29
N VAL A 100 2.42 -12.39 -5.09
CA VAL A 100 3.47 -11.71 -4.31
C VAL A 100 4.59 -12.68 -3.95
N ALA A 101 4.25 -13.89 -3.46
CA ALA A 101 5.21 -14.94 -3.15
C ALA A 101 6.03 -15.33 -4.37
N ARG A 102 5.37 -15.50 -5.52
CA ARG A 102 6.05 -15.81 -6.79
C ARG A 102 7.03 -14.70 -7.17
N VAL A 103 6.60 -13.44 -7.13
CA VAL A 103 7.47 -12.30 -7.48
C VAL A 103 8.65 -12.21 -6.52
N GLN A 104 8.45 -12.36 -5.21
CA GLN A 104 9.54 -12.38 -4.23
C GLN A 104 10.54 -13.51 -4.47
N LYS A 105 10.06 -14.68 -4.91
CA LYS A 105 10.92 -15.86 -5.18
C LYS A 105 11.69 -15.74 -6.50
N GLU A 106 11.05 -15.24 -7.56
CA GLU A 106 11.58 -15.29 -8.92
C GLU A 106 12.28 -14.00 -9.35
N ALA A 107 11.95 -12.84 -8.77
CA ALA A 107 12.54 -11.57 -9.17
C ALA A 107 14.05 -11.54 -8.95
N ARG A 108 14.76 -11.03 -9.95
CA ARG A 108 16.22 -10.79 -9.92
C ARG A 108 16.59 -9.32 -9.69
N VAL A 109 15.58 -8.49 -9.50
CA VAL A 109 15.69 -7.05 -9.19
C VAL A 109 15.00 -6.77 -7.85
N PRO A 110 15.31 -5.65 -7.17
CA PRO A 110 14.64 -5.28 -5.92
C PRO A 110 13.10 -5.33 -6.02
N VAL A 111 12.44 -5.85 -4.98
CA VAL A 111 10.98 -5.95 -4.92
C VAL A 111 10.44 -5.07 -3.81
N ILE A 112 9.47 -4.21 -4.14
CA ILE A 112 8.72 -3.43 -3.15
C ILE A 112 7.32 -4.06 -3.00
N GLY A 113 7.10 -4.75 -1.89
CA GLY A 113 5.82 -5.37 -1.57
C GLY A 113 5.75 -5.88 -0.13
N HIS A 114 4.56 -6.31 0.28
CA HIS A 114 4.33 -7.03 1.53
C HIS A 114 3.60 -8.33 1.21
N LEU A 115 3.97 -9.42 1.89
CA LEU A 115 3.40 -10.74 1.64
C LEU A 115 2.09 -10.95 2.38
N GLU A 116 2.00 -10.45 3.61
CA GLU A 116 0.89 -10.69 4.54
C GLU A 116 0.57 -9.45 5.37
N GLY A 117 -0.66 -9.41 5.87
CA GLY A 117 -1.27 -8.30 6.58
C GLY A 117 -1.90 -8.68 7.92
N ASN A 118 -1.25 -9.54 8.71
CA ASN A 118 -1.69 -9.83 10.08
C ASN A 118 -1.48 -8.60 10.97
N CYS A 119 -2.54 -7.79 11.12
CA CYS A 119 -2.53 -6.50 11.80
C CYS A 119 -3.23 -6.58 13.16
N HIS A 120 -2.69 -5.87 14.17
CA HIS A 120 -3.22 -5.87 15.53
C HIS A 120 -3.82 -4.53 15.93
N VAL A 121 -4.87 -4.58 16.75
CA VAL A 121 -5.37 -3.43 17.50
C VAL A 121 -5.28 -3.75 18.99
N TYR A 122 -4.46 -2.99 19.71
CA TYR A 122 -4.35 -3.07 21.16
C TYR A 122 -5.23 -2.01 21.83
N VAL A 123 -6.16 -2.45 22.67
CA VAL A 123 -6.99 -1.60 23.54
C VAL A 123 -6.33 -1.56 24.91
N ASP A 124 -5.73 -0.41 25.21
CA ASP A 124 -5.05 -0.14 26.46
C ASP A 124 -6.05 0.11 27.60
N ARG A 125 -5.56 0.04 28.84
CA ARG A 125 -6.38 0.31 30.02
C ARG A 125 -6.94 1.73 30.11
N ASP A 126 -6.21 2.71 29.57
CA ASP A 126 -6.59 4.13 29.59
C ASP A 126 -7.37 4.53 28.33
N ALA A 127 -7.95 3.56 27.60
CA ALA A 127 -8.80 3.83 26.44
C ALA A 127 -10.18 4.36 26.85
N ASP A 128 -10.77 5.24 26.03
CA ASP A 128 -12.21 5.45 26.05
C ASP A 128 -12.91 4.25 25.39
N VAL A 129 -13.85 3.62 26.09
CA VAL A 129 -14.48 2.38 25.63
C VAL A 129 -15.25 2.56 24.32
N ARG A 130 -15.92 3.71 24.13
CA ARG A 130 -16.70 3.98 22.93
C ARG A 130 -15.80 4.23 21.72
N MET A 131 -14.67 4.90 21.94
CA MET A 131 -13.62 5.06 20.95
C MET A 131 -13.02 3.70 20.57
N ALA A 132 -12.76 2.82 21.55
CA ALA A 132 -12.28 1.46 21.29
C ALA A 132 -13.27 0.65 20.44
N GLU A 133 -14.56 0.65 20.78
CA GLU A 133 -15.62 0.00 19.99
C GLU A 133 -15.62 0.50 18.53
N ALA A 134 -15.65 1.83 18.34
CA ALA A 134 -15.71 2.44 17.02
C ALA A 134 -14.46 2.14 16.17
N ILE A 135 -13.27 2.21 16.78
CA ILE A 135 -11.99 1.95 16.11
C ILE A 135 -11.86 0.48 15.74
N VAL A 136 -12.09 -0.43 16.68
CA VAL A 136 -11.95 -1.88 16.45
C VAL A 136 -12.94 -2.34 15.39
N LEU A 137 -14.20 -1.88 15.48
CA LEU A 137 -15.21 -2.19 14.47
C LEU A 137 -14.80 -1.67 13.09
N ASN A 138 -14.33 -0.43 12.98
CA ASN A 138 -13.91 0.12 11.70
C ASN A 138 -12.69 -0.62 11.12
N ALA A 139 -11.70 -0.89 11.98
CA ALA A 139 -10.46 -1.55 11.60
C ALA A 139 -10.72 -2.96 11.05
N LYS A 140 -11.70 -3.69 11.59
CA LYS A 140 -12.07 -5.01 11.08
C LYS A 140 -13.08 -4.96 9.93
N MET A 141 -14.18 -4.25 10.12
CA MET A 141 -15.41 -4.44 9.33
C MET A 141 -15.58 -3.45 8.20
N ARG A 142 -14.76 -2.38 8.07
CA ARG A 142 -14.93 -1.44 6.92
C ARG A 142 -14.72 -2.14 5.57
N ARG A 143 -13.78 -3.09 5.54
CA ARG A 143 -13.42 -3.90 4.38
C ARG A 143 -12.54 -5.06 4.87
N THR A 144 -13.10 -6.25 4.93
CA THR A 144 -12.42 -7.44 5.48
C THR A 144 -11.34 -7.99 4.55
N GLY A 145 -11.58 -7.97 3.23
CA GLY A 145 -10.66 -8.53 2.23
C GLY A 145 -9.43 -7.66 1.88
N ILE A 146 -8.87 -6.91 2.83
CA ILE A 146 -7.63 -6.15 2.64
C ILE A 146 -6.60 -6.49 3.73
N CYS A 147 -5.33 -6.53 3.34
CA CYS A 147 -4.17 -6.72 4.24
C CYS A 147 -3.98 -5.68 5.36
N GLY A 148 -4.82 -4.64 5.41
CA GLY A 148 -4.81 -3.65 6.47
C GLY A 148 -5.99 -3.77 7.42
N ALA A 149 -6.85 -4.79 7.26
CA ALA A 149 -7.90 -5.08 8.21
C ALA A 149 -7.29 -5.60 9.51
N ALA A 150 -7.90 -5.28 10.65
CA ALA A 150 -7.49 -5.89 11.92
C ALA A 150 -7.72 -7.41 11.85
N GLU A 151 -6.74 -8.20 12.25
CA GLU A 151 -6.86 -9.67 12.30
C GLU A 151 -6.78 -10.18 13.74
N THR A 152 -6.11 -9.42 14.62
CA THR A 152 -6.05 -9.71 16.06
C THR A 152 -6.40 -8.48 16.92
N LEU A 153 -7.29 -8.67 17.88
CA LEU A 153 -7.64 -7.72 18.95
C LEU A 153 -6.90 -8.10 20.24
N LEU A 154 -6.14 -7.17 20.79
CA LEU A 154 -5.47 -7.33 22.09
C LEU A 154 -6.13 -6.41 23.09
N ILE A 155 -6.51 -6.91 24.26
CA ILE A 155 -7.15 -6.12 25.32
C ILE A 155 -6.28 -6.19 26.57
N ASP A 156 -6.03 -5.04 27.18
CA ASP A 156 -5.30 -4.97 28.44
C ASP A 156 -6.06 -5.70 29.56
N ARG A 157 -5.37 -6.57 30.30
CA ARG A 157 -5.93 -7.25 31.47
C ARG A 157 -6.56 -6.28 32.47
N ALA A 158 -5.96 -5.10 32.66
CA ALA A 158 -6.42 -4.11 33.62
C ALA A 158 -7.79 -3.49 33.27
N CYS A 159 -8.24 -3.59 32.01
CA CYS A 159 -9.53 -3.04 31.58
C CYS A 159 -10.53 -4.09 31.11
N VAL A 160 -10.27 -5.38 31.33
CA VAL A 160 -11.19 -6.48 30.99
C VAL A 160 -12.61 -6.24 31.52
N ALA A 161 -12.74 -5.82 32.79
CA ALA A 161 -14.03 -5.60 33.42
C ALA A 161 -14.89 -4.50 32.76
N THR A 162 -14.26 -3.55 32.07
CA THR A 162 -14.92 -2.38 31.49
C THR A 162 -14.99 -2.42 29.97
N HIS A 163 -13.99 -2.98 29.30
CA HIS A 163 -13.84 -2.87 27.83
C HIS A 163 -14.13 -4.17 27.07
N LEU A 164 -13.90 -5.33 27.69
CA LEU A 164 -13.95 -6.61 26.97
C LEU A 164 -15.34 -6.87 26.37
N VAL A 165 -16.38 -6.81 27.21
CA VAL A 165 -17.75 -7.11 26.80
C VAL A 165 -18.26 -6.13 25.72
N PRO A 166 -18.16 -4.79 25.89
CA PRO A 166 -18.63 -3.85 24.86
C PRO A 166 -17.94 -4.02 23.51
N VAL A 167 -16.61 -4.16 23.49
CA VAL A 167 -15.84 -4.26 22.24
C VAL A 167 -16.13 -5.58 21.50
N VAL A 168 -16.14 -6.71 22.23
CA VAL A 168 -16.43 -8.03 21.63
C VAL A 168 -17.86 -8.10 21.11
N ARG A 169 -18.84 -7.61 21.88
CA ARG A 169 -20.24 -7.61 21.45
C ARG A 169 -20.48 -6.75 20.22
N THR A 170 -19.83 -5.59 20.12
CA THR A 170 -19.92 -4.72 18.94
C THR A 170 -19.48 -5.45 17.67
N LEU A 171 -18.40 -6.23 17.73
CA LEU A 171 -17.93 -7.04 16.60
C LEU A 171 -18.94 -8.15 16.25
N LEU A 172 -19.42 -8.89 17.25
CA LEU A 172 -20.38 -9.98 17.07
C LEU A 172 -21.71 -9.47 16.49
N GLU A 173 -22.21 -8.33 16.97
CA GLU A 173 -23.44 -7.69 16.49
C GLU A 173 -23.31 -7.17 15.06
N ALA A 174 -22.10 -6.82 14.63
CA ALA A 174 -21.79 -6.48 13.23
C ALA A 174 -21.62 -7.71 12.32
N GLY A 175 -21.77 -8.93 12.85
CA GLY A 175 -21.61 -10.18 12.10
C GLY A 175 -20.17 -10.67 11.97
N CYS A 176 -19.25 -10.18 12.79
CA CYS A 176 -17.88 -10.71 12.86
C CYS A 176 -17.85 -11.96 13.75
N GLU A 177 -17.25 -13.05 13.28
CA GLU A 177 -16.84 -14.15 14.13
C GLU A 177 -15.67 -13.70 15.02
N VAL A 178 -15.76 -13.95 16.33
CA VAL A 178 -14.68 -13.67 17.28
C VAL A 178 -14.16 -15.00 17.81
N ARG A 179 -12.85 -15.21 17.70
CA ARG A 179 -12.14 -16.34 18.31
C ARG A 179 -11.26 -15.83 19.44
N GLY A 180 -11.34 -16.38 20.64
CA GLY A 180 -10.54 -15.86 21.73
C GLY A 180 -10.10 -16.86 22.77
N ASP A 181 -9.19 -16.40 23.63
CA ASP A 181 -8.75 -17.14 24.80
C ASP A 181 -9.91 -17.36 25.81
N PRO A 182 -9.72 -18.17 26.88
CA PRO A 182 -10.80 -18.43 27.84
C PRO A 182 -11.37 -17.17 28.52
N ILE A 183 -10.58 -16.10 28.67
CA ILE A 183 -11.07 -14.84 29.24
C ILE A 183 -11.98 -14.15 28.24
N VAL A 184 -11.59 -14.07 26.97
CA VAL A 184 -12.44 -13.49 25.91
C VAL A 184 -13.72 -14.30 25.70
N GLN A 185 -13.66 -15.63 25.81
CA GLN A 185 -14.85 -16.49 25.76
C GLN A 185 -15.87 -16.19 26.86
N SER A 186 -15.44 -15.68 28.01
CA SER A 186 -16.36 -15.27 29.08
C SER A 186 -17.19 -14.03 28.75
N ALA A 187 -16.83 -13.28 27.68
CA ALA A 187 -17.50 -12.05 27.31
C ALA A 187 -18.87 -12.25 26.64
N ASP A 188 -19.02 -13.33 25.85
CA ASP A 188 -20.25 -13.68 25.13
C ASP A 188 -20.18 -15.15 24.68
N SER A 189 -21.27 -15.90 24.78
CA SER A 189 -21.32 -17.32 24.43
C SER A 189 -21.08 -17.62 22.95
N ARG A 190 -21.14 -16.61 22.07
CA ARG A 190 -20.85 -16.75 20.63
C ARG A 190 -19.36 -16.74 20.31
N VAL A 191 -18.50 -16.37 21.27
CA VAL A 191 -17.05 -16.36 21.06
C VAL A 191 -16.54 -17.80 20.97
N ARG A 192 -15.82 -18.09 19.89
CA ARG A 192 -15.22 -19.42 19.66
C ARG A 192 -13.85 -19.50 20.35
N PRO A 193 -13.37 -20.69 20.75
CA PRO A 193 -12.00 -20.83 21.24
C PRO A 193 -11.00 -20.52 20.13
N ALA A 194 -10.00 -19.68 20.42
CA ALA A 194 -8.84 -19.49 19.55
C ALA A 194 -7.81 -20.61 19.75
N SER A 195 -7.22 -21.06 18.65
CA SER A 195 -6.07 -21.97 18.60
C SER A 195 -4.76 -21.18 18.47
N GLU A 196 -3.60 -21.85 18.50
CA GLU A 196 -2.32 -21.16 18.29
C GLU A 196 -2.18 -20.63 16.85
N ASP A 197 -2.78 -21.30 15.87
CA ASP A 197 -2.72 -20.91 14.46
C ASP A 197 -3.48 -19.59 14.19
N ASP A 198 -4.54 -19.33 14.97
CA ASP A 198 -5.34 -18.12 14.85
C ASP A 198 -4.50 -16.84 15.03
N TRP A 199 -3.46 -16.88 15.88
CA TRP A 199 -2.60 -15.73 16.12
C TRP A 199 -1.70 -15.38 14.93
N TYR A 200 -1.37 -16.36 14.08
CA TYR A 200 -0.59 -16.13 12.85
C TYR A 200 -1.46 -15.83 11.63
N THR A 201 -2.78 -15.98 11.75
CA THR A 201 -3.67 -16.03 10.59
C THR A 201 -4.12 -14.64 10.14
N GLU A 202 -3.92 -14.34 8.86
CA GLU A 202 -4.61 -13.26 8.16
C GLU A 202 -5.88 -13.83 7.52
N TYR A 203 -7.05 -13.53 8.09
CA TYR A 203 -8.31 -14.15 7.69
C TYR A 203 -8.86 -13.57 6.38
N LEU A 204 -8.68 -12.26 6.12
CA LEU A 204 -9.29 -11.55 4.99
C LEU A 204 -10.83 -11.68 4.92
N ASP A 205 -11.46 -11.96 6.06
CA ASP A 205 -12.91 -12.18 6.20
C ASP A 205 -13.41 -11.54 7.51
N ALA A 206 -14.71 -11.59 7.79
CA ALA A 206 -15.34 -11.13 9.03
C ALA A 206 -15.03 -12.09 10.20
N ILE A 207 -13.75 -12.36 10.45
CA ILE A 207 -13.23 -13.23 11.52
C ILE A 207 -12.07 -12.50 12.19
N ILE A 208 -12.06 -12.43 13.53
CA ILE A 208 -10.97 -11.80 14.28
C ILE A 208 -10.57 -12.67 15.48
N ALA A 209 -9.27 -12.81 15.71
CA ALA A 209 -8.74 -13.41 16.93
C ALA A 209 -8.69 -12.35 18.05
N ALA A 210 -8.92 -12.73 19.31
CA ALA A 210 -8.95 -11.81 20.43
C ALA A 210 -8.25 -12.41 21.66
N ARG A 211 -7.34 -11.64 22.27
CA ARG A 211 -6.55 -12.09 23.43
C ARG A 211 -6.46 -11.01 24.49
N VAL A 212 -6.47 -11.42 25.76
CA VAL A 212 -6.11 -10.54 26.88
C VAL A 212 -4.59 -10.57 27.10
N VAL A 213 -3.97 -9.40 27.22
CA VAL A 213 -2.52 -9.24 27.40
C VAL A 213 -2.18 -8.41 28.63
N ASP A 214 -0.98 -8.62 29.17
CA ASP A 214 -0.49 -7.93 30.36
C ASP A 214 0.16 -6.58 29.98
N GLY A 215 -0.66 -5.54 29.88
CA GLY A 215 -0.19 -4.20 29.56
C GLY A 215 0.37 -4.04 28.14
N VAL A 216 0.90 -2.84 27.89
CA VAL A 216 1.51 -2.48 26.60
C VAL A 216 2.71 -3.36 26.25
N GLU A 217 3.47 -3.84 27.23
CA GLU A 217 4.58 -4.76 27.00
C GLU A 217 4.10 -6.13 26.55
N GLY A 218 3.02 -6.66 27.14
CA GLY A 218 2.38 -7.89 26.68
C GLY A 218 1.87 -7.75 25.24
N ALA A 219 1.29 -6.60 24.89
CA ALA A 219 0.86 -6.30 23.53
C ALA A 219 2.04 -6.26 22.54
N ILE A 220 3.11 -5.53 22.87
CA ILE A 220 4.33 -5.45 22.06
C ILE A 220 4.95 -6.83 21.86
N ALA A 221 5.03 -7.64 22.92
CA ALA A 221 5.59 -8.99 22.84
C ALA A 221 4.74 -9.92 21.95
N HIS A 222 3.41 -9.83 22.04
CA HIS A 222 2.51 -10.56 21.16
C HIS A 222 2.71 -10.16 19.69
N ILE A 223 2.67 -8.86 19.40
CA ILE A 223 2.87 -8.32 18.06
C ILE A 223 4.24 -8.71 17.50
N ALA A 224 5.29 -8.67 18.31
CA ALA A 224 6.63 -9.05 17.89
C ALA A 224 6.75 -10.54 17.51
N ARG A 225 5.93 -11.41 18.12
CA ARG A 225 5.90 -12.85 17.85
C ARG A 225 5.02 -13.20 16.65
N TYR A 226 3.82 -12.62 16.57
CA TYR A 226 2.77 -13.06 15.65
C TYR A 226 2.52 -12.09 14.48
N GLY A 227 2.90 -10.82 14.63
CA GLY A 227 2.66 -9.77 13.65
C GLY A 227 3.46 -9.92 12.36
N SER A 228 2.85 -9.45 11.27
CA SER A 228 3.46 -9.40 9.93
C SER A 228 4.33 -8.14 9.72
N ALA A 229 4.43 -7.28 10.73
CA ALA A 229 4.99 -5.94 10.63
C ALA A 229 4.34 -5.11 9.50
N HIS A 230 3.02 -5.25 9.32
CA HIS A 230 2.26 -4.48 8.33
C HIS A 230 1.74 -3.18 8.95
N THR A 231 0.75 -3.27 9.85
CA THR A 231 0.16 -2.13 10.56
C THR A 231 -0.28 -2.57 11.93
N GLU A 232 0.12 -1.84 12.96
CA GLU A 232 -0.21 -2.12 14.35
C GLU A 232 -0.76 -0.84 14.99
N SER A 233 -1.80 -0.96 15.81
CA SER A 233 -2.50 0.19 16.38
C SER A 233 -2.67 0.05 17.89
N ILE A 234 -2.65 1.18 18.59
CA ILE A 234 -2.99 1.28 20.01
C ILE A 234 -4.16 2.27 20.16
N VAL A 235 -5.12 1.93 21.03
CA VAL A 235 -6.21 2.80 21.48
C VAL A 235 -5.96 3.11 22.95
N THR A 236 -5.63 4.36 23.26
CA THR A 236 -5.33 4.85 24.62
C THR A 236 -5.50 6.37 24.67
N GLU A 237 -5.89 6.93 25.81
CA GLU A 237 -5.76 8.37 26.11
C GLU A 237 -4.40 8.71 26.77
N ASN A 238 -3.59 7.70 27.10
CA ASN A 238 -2.30 7.87 27.76
C ASN A 238 -1.17 8.07 26.73
N GLN A 239 -0.64 9.29 26.71
CA GLN A 239 0.44 9.66 25.78
C GLN A 239 1.71 8.82 25.97
N GLU A 240 2.10 8.54 27.22
CA GLU A 240 3.31 7.79 27.52
C GLU A 240 3.20 6.35 27.01
N THR A 241 2.05 5.71 27.20
CA THR A 241 1.77 4.36 26.68
C THR A 241 1.80 4.35 25.16
N ALA A 242 1.21 5.36 24.50
CA ALA A 242 1.23 5.48 23.04
C ALA A 242 2.64 5.65 22.48
N ASP A 243 3.46 6.49 23.13
CA ASP A 243 4.85 6.71 22.74
C ASP A 243 5.68 5.46 22.95
N ARG A 244 5.47 4.75 24.06
CA ARG A 244 6.12 3.48 24.37
C ARG A 244 5.81 2.43 23.31
N PHE A 245 4.53 2.21 22.98
CA PHE A 245 4.09 1.31 21.91
C PHE A 245 4.79 1.64 20.58
N SER A 246 4.79 2.92 20.21
CA SER A 246 5.37 3.40 18.94
C SER A 246 6.91 3.34 18.88
N SER A 247 7.58 3.41 20.03
CA SER A 247 9.04 3.56 20.11
C SER A 247 9.81 2.26 19.90
N THR A 248 9.16 1.11 20.08
CA THR A 248 9.82 -0.21 20.04
C THR A 248 10.20 -0.60 18.61
N GLY A 249 11.48 -0.97 18.43
CA GLY A 249 12.26 -0.91 17.18
C GLY A 249 11.83 -1.71 15.94
N ARG A 250 10.65 -2.33 15.91
CA ARG A 250 10.06 -2.92 14.68
C ARG A 250 8.89 -2.10 14.12
N GLN A 251 8.22 -1.28 14.94
CA GLN A 251 7.16 -0.38 14.48
C GLN A 251 7.69 0.93 13.86
N ARG A 252 9.00 1.19 13.97
CA ARG A 252 9.64 2.39 13.37
C ARG A 252 9.71 2.36 11.84
N HIS A 253 9.64 1.18 11.20
CA HIS A 253 9.80 1.07 9.75
C HIS A 253 8.49 1.06 8.96
N ARG A 254 7.34 0.86 9.60
CA ARG A 254 6.03 0.84 8.94
C ARG A 254 4.98 1.42 9.89
N ALA A 255 4.15 2.30 9.34
CA ALA A 255 3.26 3.19 10.08
C ALA A 255 2.49 2.47 11.21
N ALA A 256 2.90 2.68 12.46
CA ALA A 256 1.96 2.64 13.56
C ALA A 256 0.92 3.72 13.27
N GLN A 257 -0.31 3.32 12.96
CA GLN A 257 -1.39 4.30 12.86
C GLN A 257 -1.77 4.68 14.28
N ARG A 258 -1.26 5.84 14.70
CA ARG A 258 -1.89 6.62 15.73
C ARG A 258 -3.25 7.03 15.16
N LEU A 259 -4.29 6.26 15.47
CA LEU A 259 -5.66 6.68 15.20
C LEU A 259 -5.99 7.75 16.23
N ASP A 260 -5.52 8.99 16.01
CA ASP A 260 -6.08 10.21 16.61
C ASP A 260 -7.50 10.46 16.02
N THR A 261 -8.31 9.42 15.93
CA THR A 261 -9.70 9.49 15.50
C THR A 261 -10.52 9.64 16.76
N VAL A 262 -10.55 10.88 17.28
CA VAL A 262 -11.63 11.57 18.02
C VAL A 262 -11.03 12.66 18.93
N CYS A 263 -10.51 13.72 18.33
CA CYS A 263 -10.57 15.06 18.94
C CYS A 263 -11.43 16.05 18.12
N ARG A 264 -12.21 15.57 17.14
CA ARG A 264 -13.20 16.36 16.38
C ARG A 264 -14.50 15.61 16.10
N TRP A 265 -15.02 14.89 17.10
CA TRP A 265 -16.41 14.36 17.06
C TRP A 265 -17.45 15.37 17.56
N ARG A 266 -17.08 16.65 17.74
CA ARG A 266 -18.05 17.73 17.92
C ARG A 266 -18.46 18.32 16.57
N GLY A 267 -19.56 17.79 16.02
CA GLY A 267 -20.43 18.55 15.12
C GLY A 267 -20.36 18.18 13.64
N ILE A 268 -20.89 17.01 13.27
CA ILE A 268 -21.41 16.80 11.91
C ILE A 268 -22.80 16.15 12.03
N ARG A 269 -23.83 16.99 11.95
CA ARG A 269 -25.16 16.55 11.51
C ARG A 269 -25.05 16.25 10.02
N HIS A 270 -25.35 15.03 9.60
CA HIS A 270 -25.69 14.76 8.19
C HIS A 270 -27.15 14.36 8.11
N GLY A 271 -27.99 15.39 8.04
CA GLY A 271 -29.30 15.26 7.42
C GLY A 271 -29.10 15.07 5.92
N ARG A 272 -29.63 13.97 5.39
CA ARG A 272 -29.87 13.74 3.96
C ARG A 272 -30.53 14.97 3.33
N ARG A 273 -30.13 15.28 2.09
CA ARG A 273 -31.07 15.60 1.00
C ARG A 273 -30.34 15.67 -0.33
N ASP A 274 -30.83 14.87 -1.27
CA ASP A 274 -30.67 14.99 -2.72
C ASP A 274 -30.81 16.45 -3.17
N ARG A 275 -29.98 16.86 -4.14
CA ARG A 275 -30.26 18.05 -4.95
C ARG A 275 -29.81 17.84 -6.39
N HIS A 276 -30.76 17.42 -7.22
CA HIS A 276 -30.91 18.03 -8.54
C HIS A 276 -31.70 19.34 -8.39
N LEU A 277 -31.30 20.35 -9.17
CA LEU A 277 -32.03 21.57 -9.57
C LEU A 277 -32.37 22.59 -8.46
N ASP A 278 -31.67 23.73 -8.47
CA ASP A 278 -32.23 25.08 -8.73
C ASP A 278 -31.12 26.15 -8.60
N ARG A 279 -31.01 27.04 -9.59
CA ARG A 279 -30.06 28.16 -9.65
C ARG A 279 -30.83 29.45 -9.39
N SER A 280 -30.98 29.87 -8.12
CA SER A 280 -31.52 31.22 -7.83
C SER A 280 -31.44 31.67 -6.35
N VAL A 281 -30.29 31.68 -5.68
CA VAL A 281 -30.13 32.45 -4.40
C VAL A 281 -28.69 32.99 -4.21
N PRO A 282 -28.46 34.25 -3.76
CA PRO A 282 -27.12 34.85 -3.67
C PRO A 282 -26.32 34.37 -2.45
N ARG A 283 -24.99 34.24 -2.61
CA ARG A 283 -24.03 33.86 -1.56
C ARG A 283 -23.67 35.05 -0.64
N PRO A 284 -23.58 34.89 0.69
CA PRO A 284 -23.09 35.93 1.58
C PRO A 284 -21.55 36.02 1.59
N ARG A 285 -21.05 37.25 1.81
CA ARG A 285 -19.63 37.67 1.76
C ARG A 285 -18.77 37.00 2.84
N ALA A 286 -17.55 36.62 2.47
CA ALA A 286 -16.53 36.05 3.35
C ALA A 286 -15.98 37.09 4.34
N GLY A 287 -16.13 36.81 5.64
CA GLY A 287 -15.45 37.51 6.74
C GLY A 287 -14.05 36.94 6.96
N ARG A 288 -13.06 37.82 7.13
CA ARG A 288 -11.65 37.51 7.39
C ARG A 288 -11.47 36.95 8.81
N CYS A 289 -10.91 35.75 8.94
CA CYS A 289 -10.26 35.30 10.18
C CYS A 289 -8.75 35.22 9.96
N ARG A 290 -8.01 36.04 10.71
CA ARG A 290 -6.55 36.09 10.75
C ARG A 290 -6.02 34.85 11.48
N ALA A 291 -5.12 34.10 10.84
CA ALA A 291 -4.30 33.08 11.51
C ALA A 291 -2.95 33.72 11.87
N ALA A 292 -2.63 33.72 13.16
CA ALA A 292 -1.32 34.08 13.70
C ALA A 292 -0.75 32.86 14.42
N HIS A 293 0.33 32.30 13.89
CA HIS A 293 1.61 32.06 14.57
C HIS A 293 2.49 31.16 13.69
N GLN A 294 3.54 31.76 13.14
CA GLN A 294 4.69 31.08 12.56
C GLN A 294 5.60 30.62 13.71
N LEU A 295 6.03 29.36 13.69
CA LEU A 295 7.23 28.94 14.40
C LEU A 295 8.33 28.68 13.35
N GLN A 296 9.30 29.58 13.31
CA GLN A 296 10.49 29.50 12.46
C GLN A 296 11.52 28.55 13.10
N ILE A 297 11.95 27.51 12.39
CA ILE A 297 13.11 26.71 12.77
C ILE A 297 14.37 27.42 12.25
N ARG A 298 15.15 28.00 13.17
CA ARG A 298 16.49 28.58 12.91
C ARG A 298 17.50 27.44 12.68
N ARG A 299 18.30 27.54 11.60
CA ARG A 299 19.55 26.78 11.42
C ARG A 299 20.71 27.53 12.09
N PRO A 300 21.64 26.88 12.79
CA PRO A 300 22.90 27.51 13.20
C PRO A 300 23.89 27.60 12.02
N ARG A 301 24.50 28.77 11.86
CA ARG A 301 25.71 29.02 11.05
C ARG A 301 26.95 28.63 11.88
N GLY A 302 28.01 28.19 11.23
CA GLY A 302 29.25 27.72 11.87
C GLY A 302 30.35 28.76 12.07
N GLY A 303 31.48 28.25 12.59
CA GLY A 303 32.83 28.86 12.69
C GLY A 303 33.27 29.15 14.14
N PRO A 304 34.58 29.10 14.50
CA PRO A 304 35.78 29.08 13.63
C PRO A 304 36.88 28.03 13.93
N ASP A 305 37.68 27.78 12.89
CA ASP A 305 39.14 27.59 12.77
C ASP A 305 40.01 27.29 14.02
N GLN A 306 40.79 26.18 13.96
CA GLN A 306 42.16 26.09 14.48
C GLN A 306 43.00 25.13 13.62
N THR A 307 44.18 25.62 13.25
CA THR A 307 45.27 24.98 12.52
C THR A 307 46.27 24.32 13.47
N LEU A 308 46.92 23.21 13.06
CA LEU A 308 48.38 22.95 13.06
C LEU A 308 48.76 21.45 13.06
N GLY A 309 49.81 21.12 12.27
CA GLY A 309 50.73 19.97 12.43
C GLY A 309 50.43 18.72 11.57
N SER A 310 50.92 18.59 10.34
CA SER A 310 52.27 18.14 9.89
C SER A 310 52.54 16.63 9.97
N GLY A 311 52.80 15.97 8.82
CA GLY A 311 53.54 14.70 8.77
C GLY A 311 53.33 13.80 7.52
N SER A 312 54.28 13.87 6.58
CA SER A 312 54.83 12.78 5.70
C SER A 312 53.87 11.89 4.88
N SER A 313 53.79 11.98 3.54
CA SER A 313 54.69 11.50 2.45
C SER A 313 54.63 9.99 2.10
N ALA A 314 54.33 9.71 0.81
CA ALA A 314 54.69 8.57 -0.05
C ALA A 314 53.52 8.24 -1.02
N ALA A 315 53.49 8.77 -2.24
CA ALA A 315 54.10 8.21 -3.47
C ALA A 315 53.41 6.93 -4.00
N SER A 316 52.67 7.08 -5.11
CA SER A 316 52.14 6.00 -5.98
C SER A 316 53.28 5.32 -6.79
N PRO A 317 53.05 4.18 -7.47
CA PRO A 317 52.60 4.22 -8.88
C PRO A 317 51.68 3.04 -9.34
N PRO A 318 51.19 3.05 -10.60
CA PRO A 318 49.95 2.41 -11.06
C PRO A 318 50.14 1.22 -12.04
N ARG A 319 49.03 0.55 -12.43
CA ARG A 319 48.75 -0.19 -13.69
C ARG A 319 47.42 -0.97 -13.51
N SER A 320 46.56 -1.23 -14.49
CA SER A 320 46.60 -1.15 -15.95
C SER A 320 45.18 -1.27 -16.51
N GLU A 321 44.89 -0.54 -17.59
CA GLU A 321 43.76 -0.74 -18.49
C GLU A 321 43.70 -2.17 -19.06
N LYS A 322 42.49 -2.72 -19.22
CA LYS A 322 42.19 -3.70 -20.27
C LYS A 322 40.88 -3.38 -20.94
N ILE A 323 41.01 -2.71 -22.08
CA ILE A 323 40.03 -2.62 -23.16
C ILE A 323 39.86 -4.03 -23.75
N GLY A 324 38.64 -4.57 -23.67
CA GLY A 324 38.26 -5.84 -24.27
C GLY A 324 37.19 -5.62 -25.33
N ALA A 325 37.62 -5.34 -26.56
CA ALA A 325 36.76 -5.32 -27.74
C ALA A 325 36.13 -6.71 -27.97
N ARG A 326 34.80 -6.81 -28.02
CA ARG A 326 34.10 -7.98 -28.56
C ARG A 326 33.26 -7.61 -29.78
N ARG A 327 33.83 -8.04 -30.89
CA ARG A 327 33.32 -8.28 -32.26
C ARG A 327 31.80 -8.19 -32.43
N ARG A 328 31.42 -7.31 -33.36
CA ARG A 328 30.16 -7.37 -34.13
C ARG A 328 30.16 -8.65 -34.96
N ALA A 329 29.20 -9.53 -34.73
CA ALA A 329 28.81 -10.55 -35.70
C ALA A 329 27.65 -10.00 -36.52
N ARG A 330 27.91 -9.68 -37.80
CA ARG A 330 26.87 -9.54 -38.82
C ARG A 330 26.53 -10.95 -39.29
N SER A 331 25.26 -11.35 -39.17
CA SER A 331 24.71 -12.45 -39.96
C SER A 331 23.53 -11.91 -40.78
N SER A 332 23.78 -11.79 -42.08
CA SER A 332 22.80 -11.58 -43.14
C SER A 332 22.21 -12.92 -43.57
N CYS A 333 20.88 -13.02 -43.64
CA CYS A 333 20.03 -13.92 -44.45
C CYS A 333 18.70 -14.14 -43.69
N ALA A 334 17.52 -14.22 -44.27
CA ALA A 334 17.04 -14.07 -45.63
C ALA A 334 15.55 -13.73 -45.51
N ALA A 335 15.03 -12.93 -46.44
CA ALA A 335 13.63 -12.55 -46.47
C ALA A 335 12.73 -13.76 -46.81
N ALA A 336 11.89 -14.19 -45.86
CA ALA A 336 10.77 -15.07 -46.13
C ALA A 336 9.49 -14.22 -46.19
N LYS A 337 8.98 -13.99 -47.40
CA LYS A 337 7.65 -13.44 -47.65
C LYS A 337 6.59 -14.43 -47.15
N LEU A 338 6.01 -14.19 -45.98
CA LEU A 338 4.78 -14.86 -45.54
C LEU A 338 3.57 -14.02 -45.95
N ARG A 339 2.66 -14.65 -46.69
CA ARG A 339 1.35 -14.09 -47.09
C ARG A 339 0.55 -13.68 -45.85
N PRO A 340 -0.19 -12.55 -45.87
CA PRO A 340 -1.15 -12.25 -44.80
C PRO A 340 -2.33 -13.23 -44.86
N PRO A 341 -2.83 -13.73 -43.70
CA PRO A 341 -4.08 -14.47 -43.65
C PRO A 341 -5.28 -13.54 -43.92
N ALA A 342 -6.35 -14.13 -44.45
CA ALA A 342 -7.55 -13.46 -44.93
C ALA A 342 -8.19 -12.50 -43.91
N ALA A 343 -8.63 -11.34 -44.39
CA ALA A 343 -9.33 -10.35 -43.61
C ALA A 343 -10.68 -10.89 -43.09
N HIS A 344 -10.81 -11.03 -41.78
CA HIS A 344 -12.12 -11.08 -41.14
C HIS A 344 -12.70 -9.66 -41.09
N THR A 345 -13.75 -9.42 -41.88
CA THR A 345 -14.53 -8.18 -41.85
C THR A 345 -15.38 -8.14 -40.59
N SER A 346 -14.88 -7.46 -39.54
CA SER A 346 -15.68 -7.13 -38.36
C SER A 346 -16.62 -5.97 -38.70
N ARG A 347 -17.93 -6.16 -38.50
CA ARG A 347 -18.93 -5.09 -38.63
C ARG A 347 -19.01 -4.33 -37.31
N TYR A 348 -18.75 -3.03 -37.32
CA TYR A 348 -18.96 -2.15 -36.16
C TYR A 348 -20.41 -1.67 -36.12
N PHE A 349 -21.00 -1.63 -34.92
CA PHE A 349 -22.34 -1.10 -34.69
C PHE A 349 -22.26 0.03 -33.65
N ASP A 350 -22.99 1.12 -33.87
CA ASP A 350 -23.13 2.19 -32.89
C ASP A 350 -24.07 1.80 -31.72
N ALA A 351 -24.18 2.67 -30.72
CA ALA A 351 -25.05 2.46 -29.55
C ALA A 351 -26.54 2.33 -29.88
N GLY A 352 -26.94 2.54 -31.15
CA GLY A 352 -28.29 2.33 -31.69
C GLY A 352 -28.40 1.14 -32.65
N GLY A 353 -27.35 0.31 -32.79
CA GLY A 353 -27.38 -0.92 -33.57
C GLY A 353 -27.30 -0.76 -35.09
N ARG A 354 -26.80 0.37 -35.62
CA ARG A 354 -26.56 0.53 -37.07
C ARG A 354 -25.12 0.24 -37.46
N SER A 355 -24.94 -0.46 -38.58
CA SER A 355 -23.59 -0.82 -39.08
C SER A 355 -22.85 0.42 -39.58
N VAL A 356 -21.63 0.62 -39.12
CA VAL A 356 -20.73 1.72 -39.52
C VAL A 356 -19.48 1.14 -40.19
N PRO A 357 -18.99 1.72 -41.30
CA PRO A 357 -17.73 1.29 -41.90
C PRO A 357 -16.55 1.55 -40.93
N PRO A 358 -15.43 0.81 -41.09
CA PRO A 358 -14.29 0.85 -40.18
C PRO A 358 -13.62 2.22 -40.08
#